data_AF-A0A949F4K3-F1
#
_entry.id   AF-A0A949F4K3-F1
#
_cell.length_a   1.000
_cell.length_b   1.000
_cell.length_c   1.000
_cell.angle_alpha   90.00
_cell.angle_beta   90.00
_cell.angle_gamma   90.00
#
_symmetry.space_group_name_H-M   'P 1'
#
loop_
_entity.id
_entity.type
_entity.pdbx_description
1 polymer ?
#
loop_
_entity_poly.entity_id
_entity_poly.type
_entity_poly.pdbx_seq_one_letter_code
_entity_poly.pdbx_strand_id
1 'polypeptide(L)'
;MNKYPKRKSTRLNNYDYSKPGYYYVTICAYDRERIFGNIIDNQIHLNNAGEMIDQVLRTLPEYYPNISIDDYIVMPNHIHAIIIIKEPVGAAPCGRPLINTCLKPDKSSTQNNL
;
A
#
# COMPACT_ATOMS: atom_id res chain seq x y z
N MET A 1 15.02 -12.41 34.74
CA MET A 1 13.61 -12.59 34.34
C MET A 1 13.28 -11.49 33.34
N ASN A 2 12.85 -11.81 32.12
CA ASN A 2 12.63 -10.79 31.10
C ASN A 2 11.33 -10.04 31.41
N LYS A 3 11.43 -8.73 31.70
CA LYS A 3 10.35 -7.90 32.28
C LYS A 3 9.21 -7.57 31.30
N TYR A 4 9.38 -7.89 30.01
CA TYR A 4 8.44 -7.52 28.95
C TYR A 4 8.02 -8.70 28.08
N PRO A 5 6.78 -8.71 27.55
CA PRO A 5 6.33 -9.73 26.62
C PRO A 5 7.18 -9.70 25.35
N LYS A 6 7.77 -10.85 25.01
CA LYS A 6 8.50 -11.00 23.75
C LYS A 6 7.48 -11.07 22.61
N ARG A 7 7.43 -10.04 21.76
CA ARG A 7 6.55 -10.02 20.58
C ARG A 7 6.83 -11.24 19.71
N LYS A 8 5.79 -12.00 19.39
CA LYS A 8 5.88 -13.10 18.41
C LYS A 8 5.99 -12.53 17.01
N SER A 9 6.73 -13.21 16.13
CA SER A 9 6.70 -12.89 14.70
C SER A 9 5.27 -13.05 14.19
N THR A 10 4.78 -12.05 13.47
CA THR A 10 3.50 -12.14 12.75
C THR A 10 3.66 -12.84 11.41
N ARG A 11 4.91 -13.00 10.93
CA ARG A 11 5.22 -13.68 9.67
C ARG A 11 5.37 -15.18 9.92
N LEU A 12 4.75 -15.97 9.05
CA LEU A 12 4.91 -17.42 9.01
C LEU A 12 6.35 -17.73 8.60
N ASN A 13 7.05 -18.48 9.46
CA ASN A 13 8.43 -18.86 9.19
C ASN A 13 8.50 -19.72 7.91
N ASN A 14 9.52 -19.49 7.09
CA ASN A 14 9.79 -20.20 5.84
C ASN A 14 8.70 -20.04 4.76
N TYR A 15 7.79 -19.07 4.91
CA TYR A 15 6.85 -18.72 3.86
C TYR A 15 7.40 -17.59 2.99
N ASP A 16 7.36 -17.81 1.68
CA ASP A 16 7.75 -16.82 0.68
C ASP A 16 6.53 -15.99 0.28
N TYR A 17 6.49 -14.76 0.79
CA TYR A 17 5.42 -13.79 0.55
C TYR A 17 5.46 -13.15 -0.85
N SER A 18 6.42 -13.53 -1.70
CA SER A 18 6.39 -13.15 -3.11
C SER A 18 5.44 -14.00 -3.95
N LYS A 19 5.04 -15.17 -3.44
CA LYS A 19 4.22 -16.12 -4.20
C LYS A 19 2.83 -15.56 -4.49
N PRO A 20 2.21 -15.98 -5.61
CA PRO A 20 0.81 -15.70 -5.86
C PRO A 20 -0.07 -16.15 -4.71
N GLY A 21 -1.10 -15.38 -4.40
CA GLY A 21 -2.03 -15.70 -3.31
C GLY A 21 -2.78 -14.48 -2.78
N TYR A 22 -3.60 -14.73 -1.76
CA TYR A 22 -4.40 -13.75 -1.06
C TYR A 22 -3.69 -13.33 0.22
N TYR A 23 -3.55 -12.02 0.42
CA TYR A 23 -2.85 -11.43 1.54
C TYR A 23 -3.76 -10.46 2.28
N TYR A 24 -4.06 -10.76 3.53
CA TYR A 24 -4.77 -9.83 4.40
C TYR A 24 -3.78 -8.82 4.98
N VAL A 25 -3.99 -7.55 4.63
CA VAL A 25 -3.16 -6.43 5.06
C VAL A 25 -3.98 -5.52 5.95
N THR A 26 -3.38 -5.11 7.07
CA THR A 26 -3.93 -4.09 7.96
C THR A 26 -2.91 -2.99 8.16
N ILE A 27 -3.33 -1.75 7.94
CA ILE A 27 -2.52 -0.55 8.19
C ILE A 27 -3.24 0.26 9.27
N CYS A 28 -2.59 0.50 10.41
CA CYS A 28 -3.14 1.32 11.48
C CYS A 28 -2.50 2.70 11.47
N ALA A 29 -3.32 3.74 11.72
CA ALA A 29 -2.81 5.06 12.03
C ALA A 29 -1.95 5.04 13.29
N TYR A 30 -1.03 6.00 13.38
CA TYR A 30 -0.25 6.21 14.60
C TYR A 30 -1.18 6.41 15.79
N ASP A 31 -0.86 5.75 16.91
CA ASP A 31 -1.66 5.74 18.14
C ASP A 31 -3.17 5.46 17.95
N ARG A 32 -3.55 4.82 16.83
CA ARG A 32 -4.95 4.58 16.44
C ARG A 32 -5.80 5.86 16.37
N GLU A 33 -5.17 6.99 16.05
CA GLU A 33 -5.85 8.25 15.82
C GLU A 33 -6.82 8.15 14.64
N ARG A 34 -7.97 8.86 14.74
CA ARG A 34 -9.04 8.83 13.74
C ARG A 34 -8.77 9.81 12.58
N ILE A 35 -7.62 9.66 11.94
CA ILE A 35 -7.15 10.59 10.91
C ILE A 35 -7.83 10.40 9.54
N PHE A 36 -8.55 9.29 9.32
CA PHE A 36 -9.20 8.97 8.03
C PHE A 36 -10.69 9.33 7.99
N GLY A 37 -11.28 9.74 9.11
CA GLY A 37 -12.71 10.07 9.18
C GLY A 37 -13.30 9.83 10.56
N ASN A 38 -14.62 9.76 10.62
CA ASN A 38 -15.37 9.51 11.85
C ASN A 38 -16.52 8.53 11.59
N ILE A 39 -17.15 8.04 12.67
CA ILE A 39 -18.39 7.26 12.59
C ILE A 39 -19.51 8.13 13.17
N ILE A 40 -20.52 8.40 12.37
CA ILE A 40 -21.73 9.16 12.74
C ILE A 40 -22.92 8.27 12.39
N ASP A 41 -23.85 8.06 13.32
CA ASP A 41 -25.04 7.21 13.14
C ASP A 41 -24.72 5.81 12.59
N ASN A 42 -23.69 5.16 13.17
CA ASN A 42 -23.17 3.85 12.75
C ASN A 42 -22.67 3.79 11.30
N GLN A 43 -22.45 4.92 10.64
CA GLN A 43 -21.92 5.02 9.29
C GLN A 43 -20.56 5.72 9.26
N ILE A 44 -19.64 5.18 8.46
CA ILE A 44 -18.32 5.77 8.27
C ILE A 44 -18.45 7.00 7.37
N HIS A 45 -17.96 8.12 7.88
CA HIS A 45 -17.82 9.37 7.14
C HIS A 45 -16.34 9.64 6.97
N LEU A 46 -15.83 9.38 5.77
CA LEU A 46 -14.43 9.64 5.43
C LEU A 46 -14.20 11.15 5.35
N ASN A 47 -13.00 11.57 5.75
CA ASN A 47 -12.51 12.91 5.43
C ASN A 47 -11.65 12.83 4.15
N ASN A 48 -11.09 13.97 3.71
CA ASN A 48 -10.26 14.02 2.51
C ASN A 48 -9.10 12.99 2.50
N ALA A 49 -8.52 12.67 3.66
CA ALA A 49 -7.47 11.66 3.75
C ALA A 49 -8.02 10.24 3.55
N GLY A 50 -9.17 9.93 4.17
CA GLY A 50 -9.87 8.66 3.97
C GLY A 50 -10.36 8.48 2.53
N GLU A 51 -10.91 9.53 1.91
CA GLU A 51 -11.33 9.53 0.51
C GLU A 51 -10.15 9.32 -0.45
N MET A 52 -9.01 9.97 -0.18
CA MET A 52 -7.78 9.74 -0.95
C MET A 52 -7.34 8.27 -0.86
N ILE A 53 -7.41 7.66 0.32
CA ILE A 53 -7.09 6.23 0.50
C ILE A 53 -8.05 5.35 -0.27
N ASP A 54 -9.37 5.61 -0.20
CA ASP A 54 -10.38 4.88 -0.95
C ASP A 54 -10.09 4.94 -2.47
N GLN A 55 -9.80 6.14 -2.99
CA GLN A 55 -9.44 6.32 -4.40
C GLN A 55 -8.16 5.55 -4.78
N VAL A 56 -7.13 5.59 -3.94
CA VAL A 56 -5.89 4.84 -4.19
C VAL A 56 -6.15 3.33 -4.22
N LEU A 57 -6.96 2.81 -3.29
CA LEU A 57 -7.28 1.38 -3.25
C LEU A 57 -8.07 0.97 -4.50
N ARG A 58 -9.05 1.77 -4.94
CA ARG A 58 -9.80 1.51 -6.19
C ARG A 58 -8.91 1.49 -7.43
N THR A 59 -7.97 2.42 -7.52
CA THR A 59 -7.11 2.60 -8.71
C THR A 59 -5.84 1.75 -8.66
N LEU A 60 -5.52 1.13 -7.52
CA LEU A 60 -4.30 0.33 -7.35
C LEU A 60 -4.11 -0.75 -8.44
N PRO A 61 -5.15 -1.52 -8.84
CA PRO A 61 -5.00 -2.54 -9.88
C PRO A 61 -4.68 -1.97 -11.27
N GLU A 62 -5.02 -0.70 -11.53
CA GLU A 62 -4.73 -0.04 -12.82
C GLU A 62 -3.24 0.27 -12.98
N TYR A 63 -2.59 0.63 -11.86
CA TYR A 63 -1.16 0.95 -11.83
C TYR A 63 -0.27 -0.29 -11.75
N TYR A 64 -0.79 -1.37 -11.15
CA TYR A 64 -0.07 -2.62 -10.90
C TYR A 64 -0.86 -3.83 -11.44
N PRO A 65 -0.69 -4.20 -12.72
CA PRO A 65 -1.47 -5.28 -13.35
C PRO A 65 -1.41 -6.64 -12.65
N ASN A 66 -0.29 -6.90 -11.95
CA ASN A 66 -0.03 -8.13 -11.21
C ASN A 66 -0.68 -8.15 -9.81
N ILE A 67 -1.33 -7.05 -9.43
CA ILE A 67 -2.03 -6.86 -8.16
C ILE A 67 -3.53 -6.67 -8.45
N SER A 68 -4.37 -7.29 -7.64
CA SER A 68 -5.79 -6.96 -7.56
C SER A 68 -6.22 -6.83 -6.10
N ILE A 69 -7.33 -6.16 -5.85
CA ILE A 69 -7.93 -6.08 -4.52
C ILE A 69 -9.24 -6.87 -4.57
N ASP A 70 -9.39 -7.81 -3.65
CA ASP A 70 -10.63 -8.60 -3.50
C ASP A 70 -11.68 -7.79 -2.73
N ASP A 71 -11.31 -7.30 -1.55
CA ASP A 71 -12.15 -6.45 -0.70
C ASP A 71 -11.28 -5.53 0.17
N TYR A 72 -11.83 -4.40 0.59
CA TYR A 72 -11.18 -3.47 1.51
C TYR A 72 -12.19 -2.61 2.28
N ILE A 73 -11.78 -2.13 3.45
CA ILE A 73 -12.54 -1.15 4.23
C ILE A 73 -11.60 -0.12 4.86
N VAL A 74 -11.99 1.15 4.73
CA VAL A 74 -11.31 2.29 5.38
C VAL A 74 -12.10 2.64 6.63
N MET A 75 -11.53 2.35 7.79
CA MET A 75 -12.05 2.77 9.09
C MET A 75 -11.36 4.08 9.51
N PRO A 76 -11.95 4.87 10.43
CA PRO A 76 -11.35 6.13 10.89
C PRO A 76 -9.87 6.09 11.26
N ASN A 77 -9.37 4.97 11.79
CA ASN A 77 -8.00 4.84 12.30
C ASN A 77 -7.22 3.65 11.74
N HIS A 78 -7.78 2.89 10.81
CA HIS A 78 -7.09 1.77 10.18
C HIS A 78 -7.73 1.40 8.85
N ILE A 79 -7.00 0.64 8.05
CA ILE A 79 -7.44 0.12 6.75
C ILE A 79 -7.26 -1.39 6.81
N HIS A 80 -8.25 -2.12 6.31
CA HIS A 80 -8.15 -3.55 6.04
C HIS A 80 -8.28 -3.77 4.53
N ALA A 81 -7.45 -4.63 3.95
CA ALA A 81 -7.53 -4.98 2.54
C ALA A 81 -7.11 -6.44 2.32
N ILE A 82 -7.77 -7.10 1.38
CA ILE A 82 -7.36 -8.40 0.84
C ILE A 82 -6.72 -8.13 -0.52
N ILE A 83 -5.39 -8.23 -0.56
CA ILE A 83 -4.60 -8.02 -1.77
C ILE A 83 -4.30 -9.37 -2.41
N ILE A 84 -4.57 -9.49 -3.70
CA ILE A 84 -4.25 -10.66 -4.51
C ILE A 84 -3.00 -10.37 -5.31
N ILE A 85 -1.99 -11.21 -5.15
CA ILE A 85 -0.81 -11.26 -6.02
C ILE A 85 -1.07 -12.37 -7.05
N LYS A 86 -1.06 -12.01 -8.34
CA LYS A 86 -1.36 -12.96 -9.43
C LYS A 86 -0.14 -13.75 -9.89
N GLU A 87 1.03 -13.14 -9.86
CA GLU A 87 2.29 -13.72 -10.33
C GLU A 87 3.38 -13.54 -9.27
N PRO A 88 4.40 -14.42 -9.21
CA PRO A 88 5.51 -14.26 -8.26
C PRO A 88 6.16 -12.88 -8.39
N VAL A 89 6.17 -12.10 -7.31
CA VAL A 89 6.78 -10.76 -7.31
C VAL A 89 8.24 -10.84 -6.88
N GLY A 90 9.19 -10.66 -7.80
CA GLY A 90 10.61 -10.57 -7.44
C GLY A 90 10.94 -9.35 -6.56
N ALA A 91 12.21 -9.17 -6.21
CA ALA A 91 12.73 -7.99 -5.47
C ALA A 91 12.67 -6.66 -6.27
N ALA A 92 11.78 -6.56 -7.25
CA ALA A 92 11.48 -5.35 -7.95
C ALA A 92 9.97 -5.08 -7.87
N PRO A 93 9.46 -4.55 -6.74
CA PRO A 93 8.48 -3.50 -6.90
C PRO A 93 9.29 -2.33 -7.45
N CYS A 94 9.37 -2.19 -8.77
CA CYS A 94 9.62 -0.87 -9.29
C CYS A 94 8.51 -0.01 -8.68
N GLY A 95 8.85 0.90 -7.76
CA GLY A 95 7.93 1.93 -7.24
C GLY A 95 7.51 2.93 -8.33
N ARG A 96 7.55 2.49 -9.58
CA ARG A 96 7.27 3.20 -10.80
C ARG A 96 6.12 2.43 -11.45
N PRO A 97 4.88 2.94 -11.39
CA PRO A 97 3.83 2.46 -12.28
C PRO A 97 4.35 2.43 -13.72
N LEU A 98 3.89 1.46 -14.51
CA LEU A 98 4.23 1.32 -15.93
C LEU A 98 3.59 2.47 -16.74
N ILE A 99 4.00 3.71 -16.49
CA ILE A 99 3.72 4.86 -17.35
C ILE A 99 4.99 5.12 -18.16
N ASN A 100 4.86 5.06 -19.48
CA ASN A 100 5.94 5.33 -20.45
C ASN A 100 6.38 6.81 -20.52
N THR A 101 6.16 7.62 -19.48
CA THR A 101 6.28 9.09 -19.54
C THR A 101 7.49 9.70 -18.83
N CYS A 102 8.40 8.93 -18.23
CA CYS A 102 9.68 9.52 -17.80
C CYS A 102 10.64 9.56 -18.99
N LEU A 103 10.45 10.55 -19.86
CA LEU A 103 11.55 11.02 -20.71
C LEU A 103 12.67 11.45 -19.76
N LYS A 104 13.79 10.73 -19.79
CA LYS A 104 15.02 11.18 -19.13
C LYS A 104 15.33 12.55 -19.73
N PRO A 105 15.62 13.60 -18.92
CA PRO A 105 16.17 14.82 -19.48
C PRO A 105 17.45 14.45 -20.22
N ASP A 106 17.52 14.86 -21.48
CA ASP A 106 18.71 14.67 -22.30
C ASP A 106 19.87 15.39 -21.65
N LYS A 107 20.97 14.67 -21.39
CA LYS A 107 22.21 15.23 -20.84
C LYS A 107 23.13 15.75 -21.96
N SER A 108 22.60 16.07 -23.13
CA SER A 108 23.38 16.61 -24.26
C SER A 108 23.10 18.10 -24.53
N SER A 109 23.29 18.97 -23.55
CA SER A 109 23.55 20.39 -23.86
C SER A 109 24.17 21.13 -22.68
N THR A 110 25.43 20.83 -22.40
CA THR A 110 26.34 21.82 -21.82
C THR A 110 27.70 21.63 -22.47
N GLN A 111 27.81 22.02 -23.74
CA GLN A 111 29.11 22.32 -24.32
C GLN A 111 29.55 23.66 -23.75
N ASN A 112 30.65 23.59 -23.02
CA ASN A 112 31.56 24.65 -22.64
C ASN A 112 31.60 25.77 -23.67
N ASN A 113 31.51 27.03 -23.22
CA ASN A 113 32.21 28.14 -23.86
C ASN A 113 32.69 29.11 -22.77
N LEU A 114 33.97 29.45 -22.91
CA LEU A 114 34.70 30.49 -22.18
C LEU A 114 34.03 31.86 -22.29
#